data_AF-A0A3R7J556-F1
#
_entry.id   AF-A0A3R7J556-F1
#
_cell.length_a   1.000
_cell.length_b   1.000
_cell.length_c   1.000
_cell.angle_alpha   90.00
_cell.angle_beta   90.00
_cell.angle_gamma   90.00
#
_symmetry.space_group_name_H-M   'P 1'
#
loop_
_entity.id
_entity.type
_entity.pdbx_description
1 polymer ?
#
loop_
_entity_poly.entity_id
_entity_poly.type
_entity_poly.pdbx_seq_one_letter_code
_entity_poly.pdbx_strand_id
1 'polypeptide(L)' 'YITGGLAPKNLDYFTKKDLFLKSLFDKGRVSPALRACPVYLVLTEELGERGAHYYAYQLLQEGK' A
#
# COMPACT_ATOMS: atom_id res chain seq x y z
N TYR A 1 1.29 1.30 -2.72
CA TYR A 1 0.76 0.27 -1.81
C TYR A 1 0.24 0.96 -0.56
N ILE A 2 -0.93 0.55 -0.06
CA ILE A 2 -1.50 0.98 1.22
C ILE A 2 -1.37 -0.22 2.16
N THR A 3 -0.70 -0.03 3.29
CA THR A 3 -0.36 -1.08 4.25
C THR A 3 -0.88 -0.73 5.65
N GLY A 4 -0.80 -1.68 6.58
CA GLY A 4 -1.14 -1.49 7.99
C GLY A 4 -2.42 -2.20 8.40
N GLY A 5 -2.53 -2.55 9.68
CA GLY A 5 -3.60 -3.43 10.19
C GLY A 5 -5.02 -2.87 10.10
N LEU A 6 -5.19 -1.54 9.96
CA LEU A 6 -6.50 -0.92 9.78
C LEU A 6 -7.01 -0.98 8.33
N ALA A 7 -6.09 -1.10 7.37
CA ALA A 7 -6.42 -1.08 5.95
C ALA A 7 -7.28 -2.29 5.52
N PRO A 8 -6.95 -3.55 5.86
CA PRO A 8 -7.81 -4.71 5.56
C PRO A 8 -9.11 -4.70 6.36
N LYS A 9 -9.08 -4.16 7.59
CA LYS A 9 -10.28 -4.04 8.45
C LYS A 9 -11.31 -3.04 7.94
N ASN A 10 -10.90 -2.13 7.05
CA ASN A 10 -11.76 -1.13 6.43
C ASN A 10 -11.90 -1.35 4.92
N LEU A 11 -11.95 -2.60 4.45
CA LEU A 11 -12.02 -2.93 3.02
C LEU A 11 -13.16 -2.20 2.28
N ASP A 12 -14.32 -2.08 2.92
CA ASP A 12 -15.49 -1.40 2.36
C ASP A 12 -15.25 0.09 2.10
N TYR A 13 -14.41 0.75 2.92
CA TYR A 13 -14.02 2.14 2.69
C TYR A 13 -13.23 2.31 1.39
N PHE A 14 -12.38 1.34 1.05
CA PHE A 14 -11.55 1.39 -0.16
C PHE A 14 -12.24 0.82 -1.41
N THR A 15 -13.22 -0.08 -1.24
CA THR A 15 -13.82 -0.83 -2.36
C THR A 15 -15.26 -0.45 -2.67
N LYS A 16 -16.05 -0.04 -1.66
CA LYS A 16 -17.48 0.30 -1.80
C LYS A 16 -17.73 1.80 -1.77
N LYS A 17 -16.74 2.60 -1.42
CA LYS A 17 -16.81 4.07 -1.44
C LYS A 17 -15.81 4.62 -2.45
N ASP A 18 -16.21 5.68 -3.14
CA ASP A 18 -15.35 6.39 -4.09
C ASP A 18 -14.54 7.52 -3.42
N LEU A 19 -14.84 7.85 -2.15
CA LEU A 19 -14.26 8.98 -1.43
C LEU A 19 -12.72 8.97 -1.45
N PHE A 20 -12.12 7.81 -1.22
CA PHE A 20 -10.67 7.66 -1.22
C PHE A 20 -10.08 7.95 -2.62
N LEU A 21 -10.60 7.30 -3.66
CA LEU A 21 -10.08 7.46 -5.02
C LEU A 21 -10.37 8.84 -5.60
N LYS A 22 -11.54 9.42 -5.30
CA LYS A 22 -11.87 10.81 -5.66
C LYS A 22 -10.88 11.77 -5.03
N SER A 23 -10.65 11.66 -3.73
CA SER A 23 -9.70 12.53 -3.01
C SER A 23 -8.26 12.34 -3.51
N LEU A 24 -7.87 11.11 -3.82
CA LEU A 24 -6.54 10.80 -4.35
C LEU A 24 -6.32 11.43 -5.73
N PHE A 25 -7.27 11.25 -6.64
CA PHE A 25 -7.14 11.67 -8.04
C PHE A 25 -7.60 13.10 -8.32
N ASP A 26 -8.18 13.81 -7.36
CA ASP A 26 -8.50 15.24 -7.49
C ASP A 26 -7.26 16.11 -7.21
N LYS A 27 -6.47 16.36 -8.26
CA LYS A 27 -5.21 17.13 -8.23
C LYS A 27 -5.06 18.02 -9.48
N GLY A 28 -6.17 18.37 -10.14
CA GLY A 28 -6.19 19.23 -11.31
C GLY A 28 -5.30 18.72 -12.46
N ARG A 29 -4.34 19.53 -12.90
CA ARG A 29 -3.49 19.24 -14.07
C ARG A 29 -2.64 17.97 -13.92
N VAL A 30 -2.33 17.52 -12.70
CA VAL A 30 -1.53 16.30 -12.48
C VAL A 30 -2.38 15.04 -12.31
N SER A 31 -3.70 15.15 -12.29
CA SER A 31 -4.63 14.01 -12.16
C SER A 31 -4.41 12.90 -13.20
N PRO A 32 -4.12 13.18 -14.49
CA PRO A 32 -3.84 12.12 -15.47
C PRO A 32 -2.61 11.29 -15.12
N ALA A 33 -1.53 11.93 -14.65
CA ALA A 33 -0.31 11.24 -14.27
C ALA A 33 -0.53 10.33 -13.05
N LEU A 34 -1.28 10.82 -12.04
CA LEU A 34 -1.60 10.01 -10.86
C LEU A 34 -2.48 8.81 -11.19
N ARG A 35 -3.41 8.93 -12.15
CA ARG A 35 -4.26 7.81 -12.60
C ARG A 35 -3.47 6.70 -13.30
N ALA A 36 -2.28 6.98 -13.83
CA ALA A 36 -1.40 5.97 -14.38
C ALA A 36 -0.69 5.12 -13.29
N CYS A 37 -0.68 5.61 -12.03
CA CYS A 37 -0.07 4.91 -10.91
C CYS A 37 -1.11 3.99 -10.22
N PRO A 38 -0.91 2.66 -10.24
CA PRO A 38 -1.85 1.74 -9.59
C PRO A 38 -1.80 1.84 -8.07
N VAL A 39 -2.96 1.72 -7.44
CA VAL A 39 -3.10 1.66 -5.99
C VAL A 39 -3.43 0.23 -5.57
N TYR A 40 -2.58 -0.33 -4.71
CA TYR A 40 -2.76 -1.68 -4.16
C TYR A 40 -3.01 -1.61 -2.67
N LEU A 41 -4.06 -2.27 -2.20
CA LEU A 41 -4.34 -2.50 -0.78
C LEU A 41 -3.68 -3.82 -0.36
N VAL A 42 -2.77 -3.77 0.62
CA VAL A 42 -2.13 -4.98 1.14
C VAL A 42 -3.02 -5.58 2.23
N LEU A 43 -3.44 -6.82 2.02
CA LEU A 43 -4.36 -7.53 2.93
C LEU A 43 -3.64 -8.37 3.98
N THR A 44 -2.32 -8.54 3.87
CA THR A 44 -1.51 -9.27 4.84
C THR A 44 -1.27 -8.41 6.08
N GLU A 45 -1.72 -8.86 7.25
CA GLU A 45 -1.55 -8.15 8.52
C GLU A 45 -0.07 -8.15 8.98
N GLU A 46 0.62 -9.29 8.86
CA GLU A 46 2.00 -9.49 9.31
C GLU A 46 3.07 -8.98 8.30
N LEU A 47 2.74 -7.98 7.48
CA LEU A 47 3.66 -7.48 6.46
C LEU A 47 4.96 -6.94 7.08
N GLY A 48 4.86 -6.29 8.23
CA GLY A 48 6.01 -5.72 8.95
C GLY A 48 6.99 -6.80 9.42
N GLU A 49 6.48 -7.87 10.03
CA GLU A 49 7.30 -8.99 10.50
C GLU A 49 8.00 -9.70 9.34
N ARG A 50 7.28 -9.93 8.24
CA ARG A 50 7.84 -10.51 7.01
C ARG A 50 8.94 -9.63 6.41
N GLY A 51 8.74 -8.32 6.41
CA GLY A 51 9.73 -7.35 5.95
C GLY A 51 10.99 -7.34 6.81
N ALA A 52 10.83 -7.37 8.14
CA ALA A 52 11.94 -7.45 9.08
C ALA A 52 12.74 -8.74 8.90
N HIS A 53 12.07 -9.88 8.77
CA HIS A 53 12.71 -11.16 8.50
C HIS A 53 13.47 -11.16 7.17
N TYR A 54 12.86 -10.67 6.09
CA TYR A 54 13.50 -10.57 4.77
C TYR A 54 14.76 -9.69 4.83
N TYR A 55 14.68 -8.53 5.47
CA TYR A 55 15.82 -7.61 5.58
C TYR A 55 16.95 -8.20 6.43
N ALA A 56 16.64 -8.83 7.56
CA ALA A 56 17.63 -9.53 8.38
C ALA A 56 18.34 -10.64 7.60
N TYR A 57 17.60 -11.39 6.78
CA TYR A 57 18.17 -12.41 5.91
C TYR A 57 19.07 -11.80 4.83
N GLN A 58 18.68 -10.68 4.22
CA GLN A 58 19.52 -9.99 3.23
C GLN A 58 20.85 -9.53 3.83
N LEU A 59 20.84 -8.92 5.02
CA LEU A 59 22.06 -8.51 5.74
C LEU A 59 22.98 -9.71 6.05
N LEU A 60 22.39 -10.87 6.38
CA LEU A 60 23.17 -12.09 6.60
C LEU A 60 23.87 -12.58 5.33
N GLN A 61 23.28 -12.37 4.15
CA GLN A 61 23.90 -12.76 2.87
C GLN A 61 24.96 -11.76 2.40
N GLU A 62 24.77 -10.47 2.63
CA GLU A 62 25.75 -9.42 2.27
C GLU A 62 27.04 -9.50 3.12
N GLY A 63 26.94 -10.05 4.33
CA GLY A 63 28.09 -10.27 5.22
C GLY A 63 28.87 -11.57 4.97
N LYS A 64 28.49 -12.37 3.96
CA LYS A 64 29.22 -13.58 3.51
C LYS A 64 30.05 -13.28 2.28
#